data_AF-A0A2D6KAE4-F1
#
_entry.id   AF-A0A2D6KAE4-F1
#
_cell.length_a   1.000
_cell.length_b   1.000
_cell.length_c   1.000
_cell.angle_alpha   90.00
_cell.angle_beta   90.00
_cell.angle_gamma   90.00
#
_symmetry.space_group_name_H-M   'P 1'
#
loop_
_entity.id
_entity.type
_entity.pdbx_description
1 polymer ?
#
loop_
_entity_poly.entity_id
_entity_poly.type
_entity_poly.pdbx_seq_one_letter_code
_entity_poly.pdbx_strand_id
1 'polypeptide(L)'
;MMTKFEELNDFISNKMRMSHIYQPVMLKTLLSQGGSAPITTIALSLLSKDQSQLDYYQHITKTMVGKVLTKNRGITERLGDEYHLKGFDELSQEQVDELIMLCEEKIDGYIEKRGKAIWSHRTQSSGYISGTVRYEVLKRAKHRCELCGISAEVKAIEVDHIRPRNKGGSDDISNLQALCYSCNSMKRDRDDTDFRGVASSYKDREEGCLFCEEGGEEQVQEEASDELCYSRLDGYAVTPHHTLIIPRRHVSSYFDLYQPEINAMHRMLNIQKKKIEEMDSTVTGFNIGVNSGEDAGQTIFHVHLHLIPRRSGDVENPRGGVRGVIPGRQSY
;
A
#
# COMPACT_ATOMS: atom_id res chain seq x y z
N MET A 1 1.06 40.64 -35.87
CA MET A 1 1.85 39.76 -34.98
C MET A 1 1.29 39.92 -33.59
N MET A 2 0.99 38.83 -32.88
CA MET A 2 0.61 38.92 -31.46
C MET A 2 1.81 39.42 -30.67
N THR A 3 1.57 40.28 -29.69
CA THR A 3 2.57 40.70 -28.71
C THR A 3 2.93 39.54 -27.78
N LYS A 4 4.10 39.59 -27.15
CA LYS A 4 4.51 38.53 -26.19
C LYS A 4 3.54 38.40 -25.01
N PHE A 5 2.92 39.51 -24.61
CA PHE A 5 1.86 39.53 -23.60
C PHE A 5 0.62 38.76 -24.08
N GLU A 6 0.14 39.02 -25.29
CA GLU A 6 -1.02 38.31 -25.87
C GLU A 6 -0.74 36.81 -26.04
N GLU A 7 0.47 36.43 -26.44
CA GLU A 7 0.88 35.02 -26.54
C GLU A 7 0.88 34.31 -25.17
N LEU A 8 1.48 34.93 -24.15
CA LEU A 8 1.56 34.35 -22.80
C LEU A 8 0.18 34.32 -22.14
N ASN A 9 -0.63 35.35 -22.34
CA ASN A 9 -1.99 35.42 -21.81
C ASN A 9 -2.90 34.36 -22.43
N ASP A 10 -2.85 34.19 -23.76
CA ASP A 10 -3.58 33.12 -24.45
C ASP A 10 -3.07 31.73 -24.04
N PHE A 11 -1.76 31.57 -23.87
CA PHE A 11 -1.20 30.32 -23.35
C PHE A 11 -1.74 30.01 -21.95
N ILE A 12 -1.65 30.94 -21.01
CA ILE A 12 -2.09 30.74 -19.62
C ILE A 12 -3.61 30.52 -19.54
N SER A 13 -4.40 31.29 -20.29
CA SER A 13 -5.85 31.28 -20.16
C SER A 13 -6.53 30.16 -20.95
N ASN A 14 -6.01 29.82 -22.13
CA ASN A 14 -6.73 28.96 -23.08
C ASN A 14 -5.97 27.69 -23.46
N LYS A 15 -4.62 27.70 -23.49
CA LYS A 15 -3.82 26.54 -23.98
C LYS A 15 -3.19 25.71 -22.87
N MET A 16 -2.97 26.28 -21.70
CA MET A 16 -2.32 25.63 -20.57
C MET A 16 -3.25 24.56 -20.00
N ARG A 17 -2.90 23.29 -20.23
CA ARG A 17 -3.61 22.16 -19.64
C ARG A 17 -3.14 21.97 -18.20
N MET A 18 -4.05 22.19 -17.26
CA MET A 18 -3.80 22.02 -15.82
C MET A 18 -3.76 20.55 -15.40
N SER A 19 -2.79 19.80 -15.91
CA SER A 19 -2.48 18.44 -15.45
C SER A 19 -1.65 18.42 -14.16
N HIS A 20 -0.80 19.43 -13.98
CA HIS A 20 0.05 19.65 -12.81
C HIS A 20 0.24 21.16 -12.60
N ILE A 21 0.59 21.56 -11.37
CA ILE A 21 0.85 22.96 -11.01
C ILE A 21 2.20 23.50 -11.54
N TYR A 22 3.01 22.67 -12.20
CA TYR A 22 4.40 23.00 -12.50
C TYR A 22 4.56 24.12 -13.54
N GLN A 23 3.75 24.08 -14.60
CA GLN A 23 3.77 25.10 -15.65
C GLN A 23 3.45 26.50 -15.13
N PRO A 24 2.34 26.73 -14.38
CA PRO A 24 2.05 28.05 -13.85
C PRO A 24 3.04 28.49 -12.78
N VAL A 25 3.59 27.58 -11.97
CA VAL A 25 4.62 27.92 -10.97
C VAL A 25 5.92 28.35 -11.63
N MET A 26 6.40 27.63 -12.66
CA MET A 26 7.61 28.01 -13.38
C MET A 26 7.45 29.37 -14.08
N LEU A 27 6.32 29.59 -14.77
CA LEU A 27 6.04 30.88 -15.41
C LEU A 27 5.96 32.00 -14.40
N LYS A 28 5.28 31.80 -13.27
CA LYS A 28 5.24 32.78 -12.18
C LYS A 28 6.64 33.09 -11.65
N THR A 29 7.47 32.07 -11.38
CA THR A 29 8.83 32.28 -10.87
C THR A 29 9.68 33.08 -11.86
N LEU A 30 9.60 32.78 -13.16
CA LEU A 30 10.32 33.53 -14.18
C LEU A 30 9.83 34.98 -14.26
N LEU A 31 8.52 35.22 -14.25
CA LEU A 31 7.95 36.57 -14.28
C LEU A 31 8.34 37.38 -13.02
N SER A 32 8.32 36.77 -11.84
CA SER A 32 8.71 37.43 -10.58
C SER A 32 10.22 37.68 -10.44
N GLN A 33 11.07 37.00 -11.23
CA GLN A 33 12.53 37.15 -11.21
C GLN A 33 13.06 37.93 -12.42
N GLY A 34 12.22 38.77 -13.04
CA GLY A 34 12.64 39.62 -14.16
C GLY A 34 12.91 38.86 -15.46
N GLY A 35 12.31 37.68 -15.63
CA GLY A 35 12.38 36.87 -16.85
C GLY A 35 13.40 35.73 -16.82
N SER A 36 14.23 35.62 -15.78
CA SER A 36 15.23 34.54 -15.64
C SER A 36 15.36 34.07 -14.20
N ALA A 37 15.56 32.77 -13.99
CA ALA A 37 15.82 32.23 -12.65
C ALA A 37 16.72 30.98 -12.76
N PRO A 38 17.62 30.75 -11.79
CA PRO A 38 18.34 29.48 -11.68
C PRO A 38 17.38 28.29 -11.57
N ILE A 39 17.78 27.13 -12.11
CA ILE A 39 17.00 25.89 -12.00
C ILE A 39 16.70 25.55 -10.54
N THR A 40 17.64 25.82 -9.63
CA THR A 40 17.47 25.64 -8.19
C THR A 40 16.32 26.48 -7.62
N THR A 41 16.21 27.74 -8.02
CA THR A 41 15.13 28.65 -7.58
C THR A 41 13.76 28.20 -8.09
N ILE A 42 13.70 27.73 -9.34
CA ILE A 42 12.47 27.17 -9.91
C ILE A 42 12.09 25.88 -9.18
N ALA A 43 13.05 25.00 -8.92
CA ALA A 43 12.84 23.76 -8.19
C ALA A 43 12.33 24.01 -6.75
N LEU A 44 12.90 24.98 -6.03
CA LEU A 44 12.43 25.39 -4.71
C LEU A 44 11.00 25.94 -4.76
N SER A 45 10.67 26.73 -5.79
CA SER A 45 9.32 27.26 -5.99
C SER A 45 8.31 26.14 -6.23
N LEU A 46 8.67 25.13 -7.04
CA LEU A 46 7.84 23.94 -7.29
C LEU A 46 7.66 23.12 -6.01
N LEU A 47 8.75 22.88 -5.27
CA LEU A 47 8.74 22.14 -4.01
C LEU A 47 7.83 22.80 -2.97
N SER A 48 7.82 24.13 -2.89
CA SER A 48 6.96 24.90 -1.97
C SER A 48 5.45 24.72 -2.23
N LYS A 49 5.08 24.16 -3.39
CA LYS A 49 3.69 23.92 -3.80
C LYS A 49 3.32 22.44 -3.84
N ASP A 50 4.28 21.55 -3.54
CA ASP A 50 4.03 20.12 -3.43
C ASP A 50 3.48 19.80 -2.03
N GLN A 51 2.17 19.56 -1.97
CA GLN A 51 1.47 19.26 -0.72
C GLN A 51 2.03 17.99 -0.05
N SER A 52 2.45 16.98 -0.82
CA SER A 52 2.97 15.73 -0.26
C SER A 52 4.31 15.93 0.45
N GLN A 53 5.17 16.80 -0.10
CA GLN A 53 6.44 17.15 0.51
C GLN A 53 6.24 18.04 1.73
N LEU A 54 5.30 18.98 1.68
CA LEU A 54 4.92 19.79 2.83
C LEU A 54 4.39 18.92 3.98
N ASP A 55 3.49 17.97 3.69
CA ASP A 55 2.95 17.04 4.68
C ASP A 55 4.03 16.15 5.30
N TYR A 56 4.97 15.66 4.48
CA TYR A 56 6.14 14.93 4.95
C TYR A 56 6.99 15.79 5.91
N TYR A 57 7.40 16.99 5.51
CA TYR A 57 8.21 17.84 6.37
C TYR A 57 7.45 18.31 7.61
N GLN A 58 6.13 18.53 7.54
CA GLN A 58 5.31 18.77 8.72
C GLN A 58 5.35 17.59 9.69
N HIS A 59 5.26 16.35 9.20
CA HIS A 59 5.39 15.16 10.02
C HIS A 59 6.78 15.06 10.66
N ILE A 60 7.85 15.30 9.91
CA ILE A 60 9.24 15.31 10.41
C ILE A 60 9.44 16.38 11.48
N THR A 61 8.94 17.60 11.24
CA THR A 61 8.96 18.70 12.20
C THR A 61 8.21 18.33 13.48
N LYS A 62 7.05 17.65 13.40
CA LYS A 62 6.27 17.23 14.57
C LYS A 62 6.91 16.07 15.35
N THR A 63 7.40 15.05 14.65
CA THR A 63 7.80 13.77 15.27
C THR A 63 9.27 13.68 15.67
N MET A 64 10.14 14.37 14.94
CA MET A 64 11.59 14.33 15.19
C MET A 64 12.07 15.63 15.81
N VAL A 65 12.02 16.73 15.05
CA VAL A 65 12.66 17.99 15.47
C VAL A 65 11.91 18.61 16.65
N GLY A 66 10.59 18.77 16.53
CA GLY A 66 9.72 19.28 17.57
C GLY A 66 9.70 18.39 18.81
N LYS A 67 9.73 17.06 18.66
CA LYS A 67 9.88 16.15 19.81
C LYS A 67 11.20 16.40 20.55
N VAL A 68 12.30 16.58 19.84
CA VAL A 68 13.61 16.82 20.47
C VAL A 68 13.64 18.19 21.15
N LEU A 69 13.31 19.26 20.44
CA LEU A 69 13.43 20.62 20.96
C LEU A 69 12.36 20.96 21.99
N THR A 70 11.12 20.52 21.81
CA THR A 70 10.02 20.78 22.75
C THR A 70 9.99 19.76 23.88
N LYS A 71 9.81 18.47 23.59
CA LYS A 71 9.55 17.45 24.62
C LYS A 71 10.82 17.02 25.37
N ASN A 72 11.91 16.80 24.65
CA ASN A 72 13.12 16.22 25.26
C ASN A 72 14.04 17.30 25.86
N ARG A 73 14.12 18.48 25.25
CA ARG A 73 15.04 19.54 25.64
C ARG A 73 14.35 20.76 26.25
N GLY A 74 13.03 20.92 26.07
CA GLY A 74 12.28 22.02 26.65
C GLY A 74 12.63 23.42 26.13
N ILE A 75 13.36 23.50 25.01
CA ILE A 75 13.88 24.74 24.40
C ILE A 75 12.76 25.50 23.68
N THR A 76 11.90 24.76 22.97
CA THR A 76 10.74 25.31 22.26
C THR A 76 9.43 24.89 22.93
N GLU A 77 8.36 25.62 22.67
CA GLU A 77 6.98 25.20 22.96
C GLU A 77 6.13 25.18 21.70
N ARG A 78 4.98 24.49 21.76
CA ARG A 78 4.05 24.38 20.64
C ARG A 78 2.71 24.97 21.04
N LEU A 79 2.28 25.99 20.30
CA LEU A 79 0.98 26.64 20.46
C LEU A 79 0.19 26.44 19.14
N GLY A 80 -0.79 25.54 19.17
CA GLY A 80 -1.50 25.13 17.96
C GLY A 80 -0.58 24.45 16.94
N ASP A 81 -0.48 25.04 15.74
CA ASP A 81 0.40 24.58 14.66
C ASP A 81 1.73 25.36 14.55
N GLU A 82 2.04 26.19 15.55
CA GLU A 82 3.28 26.98 15.59
C GLU A 82 4.24 26.50 16.68
N TYR A 83 5.54 26.68 16.42
CA TYR A 83 6.61 26.47 17.41
C TYR A 83 7.20 27.81 17.84
N HIS A 84 7.34 28.00 19.13
CA HIS A 84 7.82 29.23 19.76
C HIS A 84 9.10 28.91 20.53
N LEU A 85 10.15 29.72 20.40
CA LEU A 85 11.36 29.58 21.21
C LEU A 85 11.10 30.21 22.58
N LYS A 86 11.28 29.45 23.66
CA LYS A 86 11.01 29.97 25.00
C LYS A 86 12.04 31.04 25.36
N GLY A 87 11.57 32.17 25.89
CA GLY A 87 12.42 33.29 26.28
C GLY A 87 13.03 34.04 25.09
N PHE A 88 12.46 33.93 23.89
CA PHE A 88 12.96 34.70 22.73
C PHE A 88 12.95 36.21 22.98
N ASP A 89 11.92 36.72 23.66
CA ASP A 89 11.79 38.14 24.01
C ASP A 89 12.90 38.65 24.97
N GLU A 90 13.66 37.75 25.58
CA GLU A 90 14.79 38.07 26.46
C GLU A 90 16.11 38.25 25.69
N LEU A 91 16.13 37.98 24.38
CA LEU A 91 17.30 38.09 23.53
C LEU A 91 17.39 39.46 22.87
N SER A 92 18.57 40.08 22.89
CA SER A 92 18.86 41.25 22.07
C SER A 92 19.08 40.85 20.61
N GLN A 93 18.93 41.81 19.67
CA GLN A 93 19.19 41.54 18.25
C GLN A 93 20.62 41.04 18.01
N GLU A 94 21.61 41.59 18.73
CA GLU A 94 23.01 41.14 18.64
C GLU A 94 23.17 39.68 19.09
N GLN A 95 22.48 39.28 20.16
CA GLN A 95 22.48 37.88 20.63
C GLN A 95 21.77 36.95 19.65
N VAL A 96 20.68 37.40 19.02
CA VAL A 96 19.99 36.63 17.98
C VAL A 96 20.91 36.42 16.79
N ASP A 97 21.60 37.46 16.33
CA ASP A 97 22.52 37.38 15.19
C ASP A 97 23.70 36.44 15.49
N GLU A 98 24.26 36.51 16.71
CA GLU A 98 25.30 35.57 17.17
C GLU A 98 24.80 34.12 17.18
N LEU A 99 23.58 33.87 17.68
CA LEU A 99 22.98 32.53 17.72
C LEU A 99 22.66 32.01 16.31
N ILE A 100 22.26 32.88 15.38
CA ILE A 100 22.07 32.52 13.97
C ILE A 100 23.40 32.12 13.35
N MET A 101 24.47 32.90 13.54
CA MET A 101 25.79 32.54 13.04
C MET A 101 26.27 31.21 13.61
N LEU A 102 26.06 30.96 14.90
CA LEU A 102 26.38 29.66 15.51
C LEU A 102 25.57 28.51 14.89
N CYS A 103 24.31 28.73 14.52
CA CYS A 103 23.51 27.73 13.82
C CYS A 103 24.03 27.48 12.40
N GLU A 104 24.38 28.54 11.68
CA GLU A 104 24.98 28.47 10.33
C GLU A 104 26.32 27.73 10.38
N GLU A 105 27.22 28.05 11.31
CA GLU A 105 28.48 27.32 11.51
C GLU A 105 28.27 25.83 11.83
N LYS A 106 27.22 25.48 12.59
CA LYS A 106 26.89 24.07 12.86
C LYS A 106 26.36 23.36 11.63
N ILE A 107 25.56 24.05 10.81
CA ILE A 107 25.04 23.53 9.54
C ILE A 107 26.21 23.34 8.58
N ASP A 108 27.05 24.36 8.40
CA ASP A 108 28.21 24.34 7.51
C ASP A 108 29.25 23.32 7.97
N GLY A 109 29.56 23.25 9.26
CA GLY A 109 30.45 22.22 9.81
C GLY A 109 29.89 20.80 9.67
N TYR A 110 28.56 20.62 9.73
CA TYR A 110 27.92 19.34 9.42
C TYR A 110 28.01 19.01 7.92
N ILE A 111 27.87 20.03 7.07
CA ILE A 111 28.01 19.94 5.62
C ILE A 111 29.45 19.54 5.26
N GLU A 112 30.45 20.31 5.69
CA GLU A 112 31.86 20.06 5.41
C GLU A 112 32.35 18.69 5.88
N LYS A 113 32.00 18.28 7.11
CA LYS A 113 32.40 16.96 7.66
C LYS A 113 31.91 15.76 6.84
N ARG A 114 30.83 15.94 6.08
CA ARG A 114 30.24 14.89 5.24
C ARG A 114 30.49 15.14 3.74
N GLY A 115 31.13 16.24 3.34
CA GLY A 115 31.43 16.59 1.95
C GLY A 115 30.20 16.53 1.02
N LYS A 116 30.39 16.18 -0.26
CA LYS A 116 29.27 15.90 -1.19
C LYS A 116 28.34 14.75 -0.73
N ALA A 117 28.72 14.02 0.34
CA ALA A 117 27.98 12.88 0.86
C ALA A 117 26.89 13.23 1.91
N ILE A 118 26.71 14.50 2.30
CA ILE A 118 25.51 14.92 3.05
C ILE A 118 24.25 14.62 2.24
N TRP A 119 24.37 14.84 0.94
CA TRP A 119 23.34 14.52 -0.04
C TRP A 119 23.38 13.04 -0.46
N SER A 120 24.40 12.25 -0.09
CA SER A 120 24.47 10.82 -0.51
C SER A 120 23.37 9.95 0.11
N HIS A 121 22.93 10.28 1.33
CA HIS A 121 21.76 9.66 1.94
C HIS A 121 20.44 10.10 1.30
N ARG A 122 20.43 11.23 0.56
CA ARG A 122 19.30 11.64 -0.30
C ARG A 122 19.43 11.10 -1.72
N THR A 123 20.63 11.04 -2.31
CA THR A 123 20.81 10.57 -3.69
C THR A 123 20.66 9.06 -3.85
N GLN A 124 20.83 8.27 -2.79
CA GLN A 124 20.54 6.84 -2.84
C GLN A 124 19.05 6.50 -2.66
N SER A 125 18.18 7.44 -2.30
CA SER A 125 16.75 7.17 -2.11
C SER A 125 15.80 8.08 -2.89
N SER A 126 16.27 9.19 -3.48
CA SER A 126 15.43 10.16 -4.19
C SER A 126 15.72 10.29 -5.69
N GLY A 127 15.96 9.17 -6.39
CA GLY A 127 15.90 9.23 -7.84
C GLY A 127 14.46 9.47 -8.28
N TYR A 128 14.23 10.56 -9.02
CA TYR A 128 12.98 10.77 -9.75
C TYR A 128 12.89 9.69 -10.83
N ILE A 129 12.00 8.70 -10.63
CA ILE A 129 11.64 7.79 -11.73
C ILE A 129 10.94 8.64 -12.78
N SER A 130 11.49 8.67 -13.99
CA SER A 130 10.92 9.49 -15.06
C SER A 130 9.43 9.19 -15.24
N GLY A 131 8.64 10.22 -15.55
CA GLY A 131 7.20 10.04 -15.82
C GLY A 131 6.91 8.95 -16.86
N THR A 132 7.79 8.80 -17.85
CA THR A 132 7.74 7.73 -18.86
C THR A 132 7.94 6.35 -18.27
N VAL A 133 8.99 6.14 -17.45
CA VAL A 133 9.23 4.85 -16.79
C VAL A 133 8.12 4.53 -15.80
N ARG A 134 7.64 5.53 -15.05
CA ARG A 134 6.48 5.38 -14.16
C ARG A 134 5.24 4.94 -14.94
N TYR A 135 4.97 5.57 -16.08
CA TYR A 135 3.85 5.20 -16.94
C TYR A 135 3.98 3.76 -17.47
N GLU A 136 5.14 3.33 -17.93
CA GLU A 136 5.35 1.97 -18.44
C GLU A 136 5.19 0.90 -17.33
N VAL A 137 5.66 1.17 -16.11
CA VAL A 137 5.44 0.27 -14.96
C VAL A 137 3.95 0.17 -14.62
N LEU A 138 3.24 1.30 -14.53
CA LEU A 138 1.80 1.31 -14.23
C LEU A 138 0.98 0.66 -15.36
N LYS A 139 1.35 0.90 -16.62
CA LYS A 139 0.73 0.28 -17.80
C LYS A 139 0.95 -1.23 -17.81
N ARG A 140 2.16 -1.71 -17.50
CA ARG A 140 2.45 -3.15 -17.32
C ARG A 140 1.54 -3.77 -16.26
N ALA A 141 1.40 -3.08 -15.13
CA ALA A 141 0.55 -3.51 -14.03
C ALA A 141 -0.95 -3.28 -14.28
N LYS A 142 -1.35 -2.80 -15.47
CA LYS A 142 -2.74 -2.41 -15.80
C LYS A 142 -3.38 -1.50 -14.75
N HIS A 143 -2.59 -0.57 -14.21
CA HIS A 143 -2.99 0.34 -13.14
C HIS A 143 -3.54 -0.38 -11.88
N ARG A 144 -3.01 -1.56 -11.56
CA ARG A 144 -3.35 -2.31 -10.34
C ARG A 144 -2.11 -2.53 -9.48
N CYS A 145 -2.33 -2.69 -8.18
CA CYS A 145 -1.27 -3.13 -7.26
C CYS A 145 -0.82 -4.55 -7.63
N GLU A 146 0.46 -4.73 -7.95
CA GLU A 146 1.07 -6.02 -8.25
C GLU A 146 1.12 -6.93 -7.01
N LEU A 147 1.08 -6.39 -5.78
CA LEU A 147 0.88 -7.23 -4.59
C LEU A 147 -0.59 -7.63 -4.42
N CYS A 148 -1.50 -6.69 -4.19
CA CYS A 148 -2.87 -6.98 -3.74
C CYS A 148 -3.97 -6.91 -4.80
N GLY A 149 -3.65 -6.58 -6.05
CA GLY A 149 -4.61 -6.50 -7.15
C GLY A 149 -5.50 -5.26 -7.17
N ILE A 150 -5.53 -4.45 -6.10
CA ILE A 150 -6.43 -3.28 -6.01
C ILE A 150 -6.19 -2.28 -7.15
N SER A 151 -7.27 -1.77 -7.75
CA SER A 151 -7.24 -0.77 -8.82
C SER A 151 -6.74 0.60 -8.33
N ALA A 152 -6.01 1.30 -9.21
CA ALA A 152 -5.62 2.70 -9.01
C ALA A 152 -6.80 3.67 -8.87
N GLU A 153 -7.98 3.28 -9.36
CA GLU A 153 -9.23 4.02 -9.16
C GLU A 153 -9.71 3.97 -7.71
N VAL A 154 -9.39 2.88 -7.00
CA VAL A 154 -9.80 2.65 -5.61
C VAL A 154 -8.72 3.11 -4.63
N LYS A 155 -7.44 2.89 -4.95
CA LYS A 155 -6.31 3.24 -4.08
C LYS A 155 -5.09 3.66 -4.89
N ALA A 156 -4.43 4.75 -4.47
CA ALA A 156 -3.23 5.25 -5.13
C ALA A 156 -2.14 4.17 -5.27
N ILE A 157 -1.64 4.00 -6.50
CA ILE A 157 -0.57 3.07 -6.87
C ILE A 157 0.73 3.85 -7.09
N GLU A 158 1.78 3.38 -6.45
CA GLU A 158 3.13 3.90 -6.49
C GLU A 158 4.04 2.92 -7.23
N VAL A 159 5.13 3.45 -7.79
CA VAL A 159 6.20 2.62 -8.32
C VAL A 159 7.22 2.40 -7.22
N ASP A 160 7.33 1.15 -6.78
CA ASP A 160 8.26 0.66 -5.78
C ASP A 160 9.42 -0.09 -6.45
N HIS A 161 10.56 -0.11 -5.77
CA HIS A 161 11.72 -0.90 -6.19
C HIS A 161 11.64 -2.30 -5.59
N ILE A 162 11.80 -3.34 -6.43
CA ILE A 162 11.89 -4.75 -6.00
C ILE A 162 13.06 -4.86 -5.01
N ARG A 163 14.29 -4.71 -5.50
CA ARG A 163 15.46 -4.50 -4.64
C ARG A 163 15.49 -3.03 -4.22
N PRO A 164 15.42 -2.71 -2.91
CA PRO A 164 15.44 -1.32 -2.46
C PRO A 164 16.71 -0.59 -2.88
N ARG A 165 16.61 0.70 -3.21
CA ARG A 165 17.76 1.52 -3.66
C ARG A 165 18.88 1.59 -2.61
N ASN A 166 18.53 1.70 -1.32
CA ASN A 166 19.51 1.70 -0.22
C ASN A 166 20.25 0.37 -0.05
N LYS A 167 19.78 -0.69 -0.72
CA LYS A 167 20.45 -1.99 -0.86
C LYS A 167 21.07 -2.18 -2.24
N GLY A 168 21.15 -1.14 -3.08
CA GLY A 168 21.76 -1.18 -4.41
C GLY A 168 20.83 -1.58 -5.55
N GLY A 169 19.51 -1.45 -5.39
CA GLY A 169 18.57 -1.61 -6.50
C GLY A 169 18.68 -0.51 -7.55
N SER A 170 18.54 -0.87 -8.83
CA SER A 170 18.58 0.07 -9.95
C SER A 170 17.21 0.70 -10.24
N ASP A 171 17.20 1.77 -11.04
CA ASP A 171 15.98 2.44 -11.54
C ASP A 171 15.48 1.88 -12.87
N ASP A 172 16.12 0.80 -13.33
CA ASP A 172 15.66 0.10 -14.51
C ASP A 172 14.28 -0.48 -14.26
N ILE A 173 13.45 -0.47 -15.31
CA ILE A 173 12.10 -1.05 -15.28
C ILE A 173 12.08 -2.51 -14.80
N SER A 174 13.20 -3.21 -14.96
CA SER A 174 13.42 -4.58 -14.47
C SER A 174 13.48 -4.70 -12.95
N ASN A 175 13.71 -3.62 -12.21
CA ASN A 175 13.72 -3.56 -10.75
C ASN A 175 12.52 -2.78 -10.19
N LEU A 176 11.53 -2.43 -11.02
CA LEU A 176 10.38 -1.61 -10.61
C LEU A 176 9.07 -2.40 -10.66
N GLN A 177 8.22 -2.17 -9.65
CA GLN A 177 6.89 -2.76 -9.49
C GLN A 177 5.84 -1.75 -9.03
N ALA A 178 4.58 -2.01 -9.32
CA ALA A 178 3.46 -1.13 -9.00
C ALA A 178 2.78 -1.59 -7.70
N LEU A 179 2.89 -0.84 -6.60
CA LEU A 179 2.28 -1.21 -5.32
C LEU A 179 1.35 -0.11 -4.83
N CYS A 180 0.21 -0.46 -4.24
CA CYS A 180 -0.62 0.51 -3.52
C CYS A 180 0.12 1.01 -2.27
N TYR A 181 -0.19 2.23 -1.82
CA TYR A 181 0.52 2.84 -0.67
C TYR A 181 0.57 1.94 0.57
N SER A 182 -0.50 1.17 0.85
CA SER A 182 -0.56 0.27 2.00
C SER A 182 0.37 -0.93 1.82
N CYS A 183 0.42 -1.51 0.62
CA CYS A 183 1.32 -2.62 0.32
C CYS A 183 2.78 -2.18 0.34
N ASN A 184 3.07 -1.02 -0.25
CA ASN A 184 4.40 -0.43 -0.27
C ASN A 184 4.92 -0.14 1.16
N SER A 185 4.08 0.48 1.99
CA SER A 185 4.43 0.80 3.39
C SER A 185 4.61 -0.42 4.30
N MET A 186 4.00 -1.57 3.95
CA MET A 186 4.20 -2.85 4.63
C MET A 186 5.51 -3.53 4.20
N LYS A 187 5.82 -3.54 2.90
CA LYS A 187 7.06 -4.13 2.34
C LYS A 187 8.31 -3.44 2.90
N ARG A 188 8.32 -2.10 2.88
CA ARG A 188 9.49 -1.27 3.24
C ARG A 188 10.76 -1.71 2.51
N ASP A 189 11.92 -1.32 3.02
CA ASP A 189 13.23 -1.78 2.53
C ASP A 189 13.61 -3.18 3.06
N ARG A 190 12.67 -3.92 3.66
CA ARG A 190 12.91 -5.19 4.34
C ARG A 190 12.71 -6.41 3.45
N ASP A 191 11.97 -6.24 2.38
CA ASP A 191 11.54 -7.31 1.48
C ASP A 191 11.87 -6.90 0.03
N ASP A 192 12.49 -7.81 -0.71
CA ASP A 192 12.86 -7.67 -2.12
C ASP A 192 12.11 -8.62 -3.04
N THR A 193 10.96 -9.14 -2.58
CA THR A 193 10.07 -9.97 -3.39
C THR A 193 9.60 -9.22 -4.64
N ASP A 194 9.68 -9.92 -5.76
CA ASP A 194 9.18 -9.48 -7.06
C ASP A 194 7.70 -9.86 -7.17
N PHE A 195 6.81 -8.88 -6.98
CA PHE A 195 5.36 -9.08 -7.09
C PHE A 195 4.85 -8.94 -8.51
N ARG A 196 5.72 -8.67 -9.50
CA ARG A 196 5.30 -8.56 -10.89
C ARG A 196 4.69 -9.88 -11.35
N GLY A 197 3.57 -9.77 -12.07
CA GLY A 197 2.88 -10.95 -12.57
C GLY A 197 2.13 -11.77 -11.51
N VAL A 198 2.13 -11.38 -10.23
CA VAL A 198 1.21 -11.96 -9.22
C VAL A 198 -0.25 -11.72 -9.63
N ALA A 199 -0.53 -10.56 -10.25
CA ALA A 199 -1.84 -10.32 -10.85
C ALA A 199 -2.18 -11.27 -12.01
N SER A 200 -1.19 -11.69 -12.81
CA SER A 200 -1.40 -12.69 -13.86
C SER A 200 -1.50 -14.10 -13.28
N SER A 201 -0.78 -14.42 -12.20
CA SER A 201 -0.90 -15.73 -11.57
C SER A 201 -2.28 -15.94 -10.96
N TYR A 202 -3.02 -14.89 -10.58
CA TYR A 202 -4.44 -15.05 -10.21
C TYR A 202 -5.34 -15.63 -11.32
N LYS A 203 -4.86 -15.63 -12.57
CA LYS A 203 -5.52 -16.27 -13.71
C LYS A 203 -5.10 -17.72 -13.93
N ASP A 204 -4.14 -18.24 -13.17
CA ASP A 204 -3.71 -19.62 -13.31
C ASP A 204 -4.89 -20.55 -13.01
N ARG A 205 -5.14 -21.46 -13.93
CA ARG A 205 -6.16 -22.50 -13.89
C ARG A 205 -5.51 -23.81 -14.26
N GLU A 206 -5.99 -24.90 -13.69
CA GLU A 206 -5.57 -26.25 -14.07
C GLU A 206 -6.72 -26.92 -14.83
N GLU A 207 -6.41 -27.47 -16.00
CA GLU A 207 -7.35 -28.23 -16.81
C GLU A 207 -7.76 -29.52 -16.08
N GLY A 208 -9.06 -29.83 -16.02
CA GLY A 208 -9.57 -30.96 -15.25
C GLY A 208 -9.75 -30.70 -13.75
N CYS A 209 -9.38 -29.51 -13.24
CA CYS A 209 -9.69 -29.14 -11.87
C CYS A 209 -11.16 -28.69 -11.75
N LEU A 210 -11.95 -29.42 -10.96
CA LEU A 210 -13.37 -29.16 -10.72
C LEU A 210 -13.65 -27.69 -10.35
N PHE A 211 -12.83 -27.11 -9.48
CA PHE A 211 -13.01 -25.73 -9.03
C PHE A 211 -12.55 -24.69 -10.05
N CYS A 212 -11.63 -25.04 -10.95
CA CYS A 212 -11.27 -24.15 -12.05
C CYS A 212 -12.38 -24.08 -13.10
N GLU A 213 -13.07 -25.20 -13.35
CA GLU A 213 -14.14 -25.31 -14.34
C GLU A 213 -15.49 -24.79 -13.82
N GLU A 214 -15.90 -25.21 -12.62
CA GLU A 214 -17.17 -24.82 -12.00
C GLU A 214 -17.12 -23.42 -11.32
N GLY A 215 -15.93 -22.81 -11.26
CA GLY A 215 -15.71 -21.46 -10.70
C GLY A 215 -15.82 -20.32 -11.71
N GLY A 216 -16.27 -20.60 -12.95
CA GLY A 216 -16.47 -19.59 -13.99
C GLY A 216 -17.44 -18.48 -13.55
N GLU A 217 -17.17 -17.23 -13.95
CA GLU A 217 -17.94 -16.04 -13.55
C GLU A 217 -19.46 -16.17 -13.80
N GLU A 218 -19.87 -16.98 -14.78
CA GLU A 218 -21.29 -17.20 -15.12
C GLU A 218 -22.04 -18.14 -14.16
N GLN A 219 -21.34 -18.93 -13.33
CA GLN A 219 -21.94 -19.98 -12.48
C GLN A 219 -22.04 -19.62 -10.99
N VAL A 220 -21.51 -18.46 -10.59
CA VAL A 220 -21.50 -18.03 -9.18
C VAL A 220 -22.33 -16.77 -9.01
N GLN A 221 -23.21 -16.75 -8.00
CA GLN A 221 -23.97 -15.55 -7.66
C GLN A 221 -23.01 -14.40 -7.27
N GLU A 222 -23.33 -13.18 -7.72
CA GLU A 222 -22.49 -11.99 -7.52
C GLU A 222 -22.14 -11.74 -6.04
N GLU A 223 -23.10 -11.94 -5.13
CA GLU A 223 -22.90 -11.80 -3.67
C GLU A 223 -21.97 -12.87 -3.06
N ALA A 224 -21.75 -13.97 -3.78
CA ALA A 224 -20.93 -15.11 -3.35
C ALA A 224 -19.55 -15.10 -4.03
N SER A 225 -19.14 -14.02 -4.70
CA SER A 225 -17.82 -13.95 -5.35
C SER A 225 -17.19 -12.55 -5.32
N ASP A 226 -15.86 -12.51 -5.42
CA ASP A 226 -15.10 -11.30 -5.69
C ASP A 226 -14.01 -11.56 -6.76
N GLU A 227 -13.10 -10.60 -6.97
CA GLU A 227 -12.02 -10.71 -7.97
C GLU A 227 -11.02 -11.85 -7.67
N LEU A 228 -10.91 -12.32 -6.42
CA LEU A 228 -9.86 -13.24 -5.98
C LEU A 228 -10.37 -14.57 -5.47
N CYS A 229 -11.63 -14.65 -5.04
CA CYS A 229 -12.23 -15.87 -4.54
C CYS A 229 -13.73 -15.90 -4.81
N TYR A 230 -14.32 -17.06 -4.58
CA TYR A 230 -15.75 -17.26 -4.62
C TYR A 230 -16.18 -18.28 -3.57
N SER A 231 -17.48 -18.38 -3.32
CA SER A 231 -18.05 -19.34 -2.40
C SER A 231 -19.17 -20.15 -3.04
N ARG A 232 -19.35 -21.37 -2.57
CA ARG A 232 -20.40 -22.29 -3.02
C ARG A 232 -20.77 -23.28 -1.92
N LEU A 233 -21.94 -23.90 -2.04
CA LEU A 233 -22.29 -25.02 -1.17
C LEU A 233 -21.43 -26.24 -1.49
N ASP A 234 -21.05 -26.98 -0.46
CA ASP A 234 -20.40 -28.27 -0.58
C ASP A 234 -21.41 -29.32 -1.09
N GLY A 235 -21.04 -30.09 -2.12
CA GLY A 235 -21.87 -31.17 -2.66
C GLY A 235 -22.06 -32.34 -1.69
N TYR A 236 -21.15 -32.49 -0.72
CA TYR A 236 -21.16 -33.49 0.34
C TYR A 236 -21.15 -32.80 1.71
N ALA A 237 -22.13 -31.92 1.92
CA ALA A 237 -22.25 -31.11 3.12
C ALA A 237 -22.23 -31.94 4.43
N VAL A 238 -21.34 -31.60 5.36
CA VAL A 238 -21.26 -32.22 6.70
C VAL A 238 -22.48 -31.84 7.54
N THR A 239 -22.91 -30.59 7.43
CA THR A 239 -24.16 -30.07 8.01
C THR A 239 -24.85 -29.16 7.00
N PRO A 240 -26.17 -28.91 7.12
CA PRO A 240 -26.87 -28.00 6.22
C PRO A 240 -26.21 -26.61 6.17
N HIS A 241 -26.07 -26.08 4.96
CA HIS A 241 -25.36 -24.84 4.59
C HIS A 241 -23.82 -24.88 4.68
N HIS A 242 -23.20 -26.07 4.74
CA HIS A 242 -21.76 -26.22 4.57
C HIS A 242 -21.31 -25.53 3.26
N THR A 243 -20.44 -24.53 3.41
CA THR A 243 -19.98 -23.66 2.33
C THR A 243 -18.47 -23.78 2.17
N LEU A 244 -18.02 -23.85 0.92
CA LEU A 244 -16.62 -23.77 0.54
C LEU A 244 -16.30 -22.35 0.06
N ILE A 245 -15.16 -21.81 0.50
CA ILE A 245 -14.57 -20.57 -0.02
C ILE A 245 -13.30 -20.95 -0.78
N ILE A 246 -13.22 -20.57 -2.05
CA ILE A 246 -12.25 -21.10 -3.01
C ILE A 246 -11.57 -19.91 -3.71
N PRO A 247 -10.23 -19.84 -3.75
CA PRO A 247 -9.54 -18.82 -4.53
C PRO A 247 -9.83 -19.05 -6.02
N ARG A 248 -9.81 -18.00 -6.83
CA ARG A 248 -9.96 -18.15 -8.28
C ARG A 248 -8.70 -18.77 -8.89
N ARG A 249 -7.53 -18.39 -8.39
CA ARG A 249 -6.25 -18.97 -8.79
C ARG A 249 -6.19 -20.43 -8.37
N HIS A 250 -5.82 -21.30 -9.30
CA HIS A 250 -5.48 -22.65 -8.94
C HIS A 250 -4.23 -22.68 -8.06
N VAL A 251 -4.39 -23.18 -6.85
CA VAL A 251 -3.33 -23.37 -5.87
C VAL A 251 -3.69 -24.57 -5.02
N SER A 252 -2.79 -25.54 -4.86
CA SER A 252 -3.11 -26.81 -4.21
C SER A 252 -3.00 -26.76 -2.69
N SER A 253 -2.04 -25.99 -2.16
CA SER A 253 -1.79 -25.90 -0.71
C SER A 253 -2.18 -24.53 -0.16
N TYR A 254 -2.76 -24.51 1.06
CA TYR A 254 -3.08 -23.26 1.75
C TYR A 254 -1.83 -22.38 1.96
N PHE A 255 -0.68 -23.03 2.18
CA PHE A 255 0.59 -22.37 2.44
C PHE A 255 1.17 -21.66 1.21
N ASP A 256 0.63 -21.93 0.02
CA ASP A 256 1.04 -21.31 -1.25
C ASP A 256 0.10 -20.16 -1.67
N LEU A 257 -0.88 -19.80 -0.82
CA LEU A 257 -1.72 -18.63 -1.03
C LEU A 257 -0.93 -17.34 -0.82
N TYR A 258 -1.19 -16.36 -1.68
CA TYR A 258 -0.72 -15.00 -1.42
C TYR A 258 -1.62 -14.31 -0.38
N GLN A 259 -1.04 -13.40 0.39
CA GLN A 259 -1.77 -12.63 1.42
C GLN A 259 -3.10 -12.00 0.93
N PRO A 260 -3.21 -11.48 -0.31
CA PRO A 260 -4.47 -10.93 -0.82
C PRO A 260 -5.58 -11.99 -0.97
N GLU A 261 -5.24 -13.21 -1.37
CA GLU A 261 -6.18 -14.33 -1.47
C GLU A 261 -6.67 -14.72 -0.08
N ILE A 262 -5.75 -14.84 0.89
CA ILE A 262 -6.09 -15.10 2.30
C ILE A 262 -7.06 -14.03 2.82
N ASN A 263 -6.77 -12.76 2.55
CA ASN A 263 -7.64 -11.65 2.95
C ASN A 263 -9.02 -11.71 2.26
N ALA A 264 -9.06 -12.05 0.97
CA ALA A 264 -10.31 -12.19 0.22
C ALA A 264 -11.17 -13.34 0.74
N MET A 265 -10.56 -14.52 0.91
CA MET A 265 -11.21 -15.69 1.47
C MET A 265 -11.74 -15.43 2.88
N HIS A 266 -10.99 -14.70 3.73
CA HIS A 266 -11.45 -14.34 5.07
C HIS A 266 -12.63 -13.36 5.06
N ARG A 267 -12.64 -12.38 4.14
CA ARG A 267 -13.82 -11.49 3.96
C ARG A 267 -15.04 -12.30 3.52
N MET A 268 -14.87 -13.16 2.51
CA MET A 268 -15.93 -14.03 2.00
C MET A 268 -16.50 -14.94 3.09
N LEU A 269 -15.62 -15.51 3.92
CA LEU A 269 -16.03 -16.33 5.05
C LEU A 269 -16.95 -15.56 6.02
N ASN A 270 -16.64 -14.30 6.34
CA ASN A 270 -17.47 -13.48 7.21
C ASN A 270 -18.81 -13.10 6.57
N ILE A 271 -18.82 -12.83 5.26
CA ILE A 271 -20.05 -12.57 4.49
C ILE A 271 -20.97 -13.80 4.54
N GLN A 272 -20.42 -14.98 4.21
CA GLN A 272 -21.18 -16.23 4.20
C GLN A 272 -21.67 -16.63 5.59
N LYS A 273 -20.85 -16.45 6.64
CA LYS A 273 -21.28 -16.65 8.03
C LYS A 273 -22.54 -15.85 8.34
N LYS A 274 -22.52 -14.54 8.06
CA LYS A 274 -23.64 -13.64 8.35
C LYS A 274 -24.89 -14.06 7.57
N LYS A 275 -24.74 -14.37 6.28
CA LYS A 275 -25.84 -14.85 5.43
C LYS A 275 -26.46 -16.14 5.99
N ILE A 276 -25.64 -17.08 6.45
CA ILE A 276 -26.12 -18.33 7.05
C ILE A 276 -26.90 -18.06 8.35
N GLU A 277 -26.38 -17.19 9.24
CA GLU A 277 -27.09 -16.83 10.48
C GLU A 277 -28.42 -16.11 10.22
N GLU A 278 -28.53 -15.33 9.14
CA GLU A 278 -29.77 -14.68 8.72
C GLU A 278 -30.78 -15.69 8.13
N MET A 279 -30.31 -16.73 7.45
CA MET A 279 -31.16 -17.77 6.84
C MET A 279 -31.59 -18.87 7.83
N ASP A 280 -30.74 -19.21 8.79
CA ASP A 280 -30.98 -20.29 9.75
C ASP A 280 -30.60 -19.86 11.18
N SER A 281 -31.63 -19.46 11.94
CA SER A 281 -31.49 -19.01 13.34
C SER A 281 -31.15 -20.14 14.32
N THR A 282 -31.16 -21.41 13.89
CA THR A 282 -30.79 -22.55 14.74
C THR A 282 -29.27 -22.75 14.82
N VAL A 283 -28.50 -22.09 13.96
CA VAL A 283 -27.04 -22.14 13.97
C VAL A 283 -26.51 -21.43 15.22
N THR A 284 -25.73 -22.16 16.02
CA THR A 284 -25.15 -21.67 17.29
C THR A 284 -23.63 -21.60 17.28
N GLY A 285 -22.98 -22.08 16.22
CA GLY A 285 -21.53 -22.04 16.08
C GLY A 285 -21.07 -22.41 14.69
N PHE A 286 -19.76 -22.39 14.46
CA PHE A 286 -19.15 -22.75 13.19
C PHE A 286 -17.84 -23.51 13.41
N ASN A 287 -17.55 -24.47 12.53
CA ASN A 287 -16.19 -24.97 12.32
C ASN A 287 -15.64 -24.41 11.03
N ILE A 288 -14.36 -24.05 11.06
CA ILE A 288 -13.62 -23.52 9.92
C ILE A 288 -12.37 -24.38 9.77
N GLY A 289 -12.08 -24.84 8.56
CA GLY A 289 -10.94 -25.74 8.32
C GLY A 289 -10.47 -25.73 6.88
N VAL A 290 -9.20 -26.10 6.69
CA VAL A 290 -8.58 -26.34 5.38
C VAL A 290 -7.75 -27.61 5.51
N ASN A 291 -7.86 -28.49 4.52
CA ASN A 291 -6.95 -29.63 4.39
C ASN A 291 -5.87 -29.26 3.37
N SER A 292 -4.60 -29.56 3.67
CA SER A 292 -3.47 -29.32 2.76
C SER A 292 -2.60 -30.56 2.69
N GLY A 293 -2.63 -31.24 1.55
CA GLY A 293 -2.00 -32.54 1.31
C GLY A 293 -2.95 -33.73 1.49
N GLU A 294 -2.61 -34.85 0.85
CA GLU A 294 -3.39 -36.09 0.84
C GLU A 294 -3.62 -36.65 2.25
N ASP A 295 -2.57 -36.73 3.07
CA ASP A 295 -2.63 -37.24 4.45
C ASP A 295 -3.51 -36.37 5.38
N ALA A 296 -3.73 -35.10 5.02
CA ALA A 296 -4.64 -34.21 5.72
C ALA A 296 -6.11 -34.40 5.27
N GLY A 297 -6.37 -35.30 4.32
CA GLY A 297 -7.69 -35.56 3.76
C GLY A 297 -8.10 -34.61 2.63
N GLN A 298 -7.14 -33.97 1.94
CA GLN A 298 -7.44 -33.16 0.78
C GLN A 298 -7.72 -34.06 -0.44
N THR A 299 -8.90 -33.90 -1.07
CA THR A 299 -9.32 -34.71 -2.23
C THR A 299 -9.30 -33.93 -3.54
N ILE A 300 -9.61 -32.63 -3.48
CA ILE A 300 -9.43 -31.69 -4.60
C ILE A 300 -8.20 -30.85 -4.30
N PHE A 301 -7.17 -31.00 -5.13
CA PHE A 301 -5.90 -30.27 -5.01
C PHE A 301 -6.00 -28.83 -5.52
N HIS A 302 -7.05 -28.14 -5.08
CA HIS A 302 -7.23 -26.71 -5.20
C HIS A 302 -7.79 -26.26 -3.85
N VAL A 303 -7.08 -25.37 -3.16
CA VAL A 303 -7.41 -24.89 -1.82
C VAL A 303 -8.88 -24.51 -1.70
N HIS A 304 -9.52 -24.98 -0.64
CA HIS A 304 -10.88 -24.63 -0.31
C HIS A 304 -11.00 -24.57 1.21
N LEU A 305 -11.54 -23.46 1.69
CA LEU A 305 -11.79 -23.20 3.09
C LEU A 305 -13.23 -23.60 3.42
N HIS A 306 -13.37 -24.56 4.33
CA HIS A 306 -14.64 -25.03 4.82
C HIS A 306 -15.22 -24.05 5.83
N LEU A 307 -16.49 -23.69 5.67
CA LEU A 307 -17.33 -23.03 6.67
C LEU A 307 -18.52 -23.94 6.98
N ILE A 308 -18.46 -24.60 8.13
CA ILE A 308 -19.41 -25.64 8.55
C ILE A 308 -20.29 -25.09 9.69
N PRO A 309 -21.57 -24.77 9.45
CA PRO A 309 -22.48 -24.30 10.49
C PRO A 309 -22.81 -25.42 11.49
N ARG A 310 -22.81 -25.10 12.78
CA ARG A 310 -23.05 -26.03 13.90
C ARG A 310 -24.31 -25.65 14.65
N ARG A 311 -25.02 -26.66 15.15
CA ARG A 311 -26.27 -26.52 15.91
C ARG A 311 -26.15 -27.25 17.24
N SER A 312 -26.91 -26.84 18.24
CA SER A 312 -26.97 -27.59 19.49
C SER A 312 -27.49 -29.00 19.24
N GLY A 313 -26.75 -30.02 19.69
CA GLY A 313 -27.13 -31.43 19.55
C GLY A 313 -26.87 -32.06 18.18
N ASP A 314 -26.19 -31.37 17.26
CA ASP A 314 -25.81 -31.95 15.95
C ASP A 314 -24.68 -33.00 16.05
N VAL A 315 -24.02 -33.09 17.20
CA VAL A 315 -23.08 -34.15 17.58
C VAL A 315 -23.25 -34.45 19.07
N GLU A 316 -23.10 -35.72 19.44
CA GLU A 316 -23.27 -36.17 20.83
C GLU A 316 -22.25 -35.52 21.79
N ASN A 317 -20.98 -35.41 21.37
CA ASN A 317 -19.93 -34.76 22.15
C ASN A 317 -19.13 -33.76 21.31
N PRO A 318 -19.45 -32.45 21.39
CA PRO A 318 -18.77 -31.43 20.60
C PRO A 318 -17.37 -31.08 21.11
N ARG A 319 -17.01 -31.49 22.35
CA ARG A 319 -15.71 -31.18 22.95
C ARG A 319 -14.59 -31.81 22.11
N GLY A 320 -13.59 -31.02 21.78
CA GLY A 320 -12.47 -31.42 20.93
C GLY A 320 -12.52 -30.91 19.50
N GLY A 321 -13.71 -30.73 18.92
CA GLY A 321 -13.89 -30.13 17.58
C GLY A 321 -12.93 -30.69 16.53
N VAL A 322 -12.01 -29.85 16.05
CA VAL A 322 -10.98 -30.19 15.05
C VAL A 322 -10.11 -31.39 15.42
N ARG A 323 -10.01 -31.76 16.69
CA ARG A 323 -9.29 -32.98 17.12
C ARG A 323 -9.94 -34.27 16.61
N GLY A 324 -11.19 -34.21 16.16
CA GLY A 324 -11.91 -35.31 15.51
C GLY A 324 -11.22 -35.84 14.24
N VAL A 325 -10.25 -35.11 13.67
CA VAL A 325 -9.40 -35.63 12.58
C VAL A 325 -8.68 -36.92 12.94
N ILE A 326 -8.36 -37.13 14.24
CA ILE A 326 -7.93 -38.43 14.77
C ILE A 326 -9.01 -38.89 15.76
N PRO A 327 -9.92 -39.80 15.35
CA PRO A 327 -11.11 -40.15 16.15
C PRO A 327 -10.80 -40.51 17.60
N GLY A 328 -9.74 -41.30 17.84
CA GLY A 328 -9.30 -41.69 19.19
C GLY A 328 -8.70 -40.57 20.05
N ARG A 329 -8.53 -39.35 19.52
CA ARG A 329 -7.95 -38.18 20.23
C ARG A 329 -8.91 -36.98 20.31
N GLN A 330 -10.15 -37.14 19.87
CA GLN A 330 -11.16 -36.08 19.90
C GLN A 330 -11.41 -35.60 21.33
N SER A 331 -11.73 -36.52 22.23
CA SER A 331 -12.06 -36.24 23.63
C SER A 331 -10.80 -36.06 24.49
N TYR A 332 -10.85 -35.11 25.43
CA TYR A 332 -9.86 -34.89 26.49
C TYR A 332 -10.48 -34.21 27.69
#